data_AF-A0A6I2YR62-F1
#
_entry.id   AF-A0A6I2YR62-F1
#
_cell.length_a   1.000
_cell.length_b   1.000
_cell.length_c   1.000
_cell.angle_alpha   90.00
_cell.angle_beta   90.00
_cell.angle_gamma   90.00
#
_symmetry.space_group_name_H-M   'P 1'
#
loop_
_entity.id
_entity.type
_entity.pdbx_description
1 polymer ?
#
loop_
_entity_poly.entity_id
_entity_poly.type
_entity_poly.pdbx_seq_one_letter_code
_entity_poly.pdbx_strand_id
1 'polypeptide(L)'
;MAKQIAFNEEARRGLERGMNILADAVKVTLGPRGRNVVLEKKWGAPTITNDGVSIAKEIDLDDPWEKIGAELVKEVAKKTDDVAGDGTTTATVLAQALVREGLRNVAAGSNPMALKRGIEKAVAEIVAELLSMAKSVDSKEQIAATASISAADATIGEMIAEAMDKVGKEGVITVEESNTFGLELELTEGMRFDKGYISPYFVTDQDRMEAVLEDAYILIANSKISNIKDLVPILEKVMQSGKPLAIIAEDIEGEALATLVVNKIRGIFRAAAVKAPGFGDRRKSILQDIAIL
;
A
#
# COMPACT_ATOMS: atom_id res chain seq x y z
N MET A 1 -20.22 14.76 -22.16
CA MET A 1 -20.88 15.73 -21.26
C MET A 1 -20.17 17.07 -21.37
N ALA A 2 -20.90 18.19 -21.32
CA ALA A 2 -20.30 19.53 -21.28
C ALA A 2 -19.59 19.75 -19.92
N LYS A 3 -18.48 20.49 -19.91
CA LYS A 3 -17.76 20.80 -18.66
C LYS A 3 -18.49 21.88 -17.87
N GLN A 4 -18.59 21.70 -16.55
CA GLN A 4 -19.02 22.73 -15.62
C GLN A 4 -17.80 23.50 -15.11
N ILE A 5 -17.94 24.81 -14.92
CA ILE A 5 -16.86 25.68 -14.47
C ILE A 5 -17.40 26.58 -13.36
N ALA A 6 -16.84 26.44 -12.15
CA ALA A 6 -17.11 27.28 -11.00
C ALA A 6 -15.88 28.11 -10.62
N PHE A 7 -16.09 29.26 -10.00
CA PHE A 7 -15.04 30.20 -9.63
C PHE A 7 -15.14 30.64 -8.17
N ASN A 8 -14.05 31.22 -7.67
CA ASN A 8 -14.01 31.94 -6.39
C ASN A 8 -14.57 31.13 -5.22
N GLU A 9 -15.52 31.71 -4.49
CA GLU A 9 -16.08 31.16 -3.26
C GLU A 9 -16.96 29.93 -3.51
N GLU A 10 -17.67 29.88 -4.64
CA GLU A 10 -18.52 28.75 -5.00
C GLU A 10 -17.69 27.48 -5.15
N ALA A 11 -16.60 27.54 -5.92
CA ALA A 11 -15.67 26.44 -6.08
C ALA A 11 -15.01 26.06 -4.75
N ARG A 12 -14.53 27.05 -3.97
CA ARG A 12 -13.86 26.82 -2.69
C ARG A 12 -14.77 26.12 -1.67
N ARG A 13 -16.03 26.56 -1.54
CA ARG A 13 -16.99 25.94 -0.63
C ARG A 13 -17.39 24.53 -1.05
N GLY A 14 -17.51 24.27 -2.35
CA GLY A 14 -17.73 22.92 -2.86
C GLY A 14 -16.61 21.97 -2.46
N LEU A 15 -15.36 22.37 -2.72
CA LEU A 15 -14.18 21.59 -2.33
C LEU A 15 -14.10 21.38 -0.80
N GLU A 16 -14.34 22.44 -0.01
CA GLU A 16 -14.31 22.39 1.45
C GLU A 16 -15.35 21.42 2.02
N ARG A 17 -16.58 21.41 1.48
CA ARG A 17 -17.63 20.49 1.92
C ARG A 17 -17.24 19.04 1.70
N GLY A 18 -16.77 18.71 0.49
CA GLY A 18 -16.33 17.34 0.19
C GLY A 18 -15.16 16.86 1.03
N MET A 19 -14.19 17.74 1.24
CA MET A 19 -13.07 17.50 2.16
C MET A 19 -13.56 17.26 3.59
N ASN A 20 -14.51 18.05 4.09
CA ASN A 20 -15.05 17.87 5.43
C ASN A 20 -15.82 16.57 5.57
N ILE A 21 -16.63 16.17 4.58
CA ILE A 21 -17.34 14.88 4.61
C ILE A 21 -16.34 13.73 4.79
N LEU A 22 -15.27 13.71 3.99
CA LEU A 22 -14.25 12.67 4.09
C LEU A 22 -13.49 12.74 5.42
N ALA A 23 -12.99 13.91 5.79
CA ALA A 23 -12.20 14.06 7.00
C ALA A 23 -13.02 13.79 8.26
N ASP A 24 -14.29 14.15 8.30
CA ASP A 24 -15.19 13.89 9.43
C ASP A 24 -15.49 12.40 9.59
N ALA A 25 -15.56 11.65 8.50
CA ALA A 25 -15.70 10.19 8.53
C ALA A 25 -14.41 9.48 8.98
N VAL A 26 -13.23 9.99 8.61
CA VAL A 26 -11.94 9.39 8.97
C VAL A 26 -11.53 9.76 10.40
N LYS A 27 -11.68 11.02 10.82
CA LYS A 27 -11.13 11.51 12.10
C LYS A 27 -11.71 10.84 13.35
N VAL A 28 -12.88 10.21 13.26
CA VAL A 28 -13.47 9.48 14.39
C VAL A 28 -12.65 8.26 14.79
N THR A 29 -11.76 7.77 13.92
CA THR A 29 -10.88 6.63 14.20
C THR A 29 -9.58 7.02 14.92
N LEU A 30 -9.32 8.32 15.09
CA LEU A 30 -8.04 8.79 15.62
C LEU A 30 -7.83 8.44 17.10
N GLY A 31 -6.70 7.79 17.39
CA GLY A 31 -6.19 7.58 18.74
C GLY A 31 -6.83 6.39 19.49
N PRO A 32 -6.47 6.17 20.77
CA PRO A 32 -6.84 4.97 21.52
C PRO A 32 -8.33 4.90 21.90
N ARG A 33 -9.08 5.99 21.71
CA ARG A 33 -10.54 6.05 21.87
C ARG A 33 -11.25 6.26 20.53
N GLY A 34 -10.54 5.98 19.44
CA GLY A 34 -11.11 5.94 18.10
C GLY A 34 -12.28 4.98 18.04
N ARG A 35 -13.23 5.29 17.17
CA ARG A 35 -14.40 4.46 16.90
C ARG A 35 -14.22 3.76 15.57
N ASN A 36 -14.83 2.59 15.44
CA ASN A 36 -14.86 1.90 14.16
C ASN A 36 -15.90 2.54 13.23
N VAL A 37 -15.60 2.52 11.94
CA VAL A 37 -16.50 2.87 10.86
C VAL A 37 -16.96 1.59 10.18
N VAL A 38 -18.25 1.54 9.84
CA VAL A 38 -18.87 0.42 9.13
C VAL A 38 -18.97 0.78 7.65
N LEU A 39 -18.34 -0.02 6.81
CA LEU A 39 -18.29 0.15 5.36
C LEU A 39 -19.16 -0.93 4.71
N GLU A 40 -20.12 -0.51 3.89
CA GLU A 40 -20.97 -1.43 3.14
C GLU A 40 -20.14 -2.17 2.09
N LYS A 41 -20.37 -3.49 1.97
CA LYS A 41 -19.87 -4.30 0.85
C LYS A 41 -21.05 -4.70 -0.03
N LYS A 42 -20.85 -4.67 -1.34
CA LYS A 42 -21.88 -5.10 -2.32
C LYS A 42 -22.33 -6.56 -2.12
N TRP A 43 -21.46 -7.38 -1.51
CA TRP A 43 -21.70 -8.78 -1.24
C TRP A 43 -21.07 -9.15 0.11
N GLY A 44 -21.74 -10.01 0.88
CA GLY A 44 -21.22 -10.51 2.16
C GLY A 44 -21.47 -9.56 3.33
N ALA A 45 -20.68 -9.73 4.39
CA ALA A 45 -20.76 -8.90 5.59
C ALA A 45 -20.06 -7.54 5.38
N PRO A 46 -20.52 -6.47 6.05
CA PRO A 46 -19.84 -5.17 6.00
C PRO A 46 -18.44 -5.25 6.63
N THR A 47 -17.54 -4.38 6.19
CA THR A 47 -16.22 -4.22 6.83
C THR A 47 -16.36 -3.27 8.02
N ILE A 48 -15.83 -3.67 9.18
CA ILE A 48 -15.70 -2.80 10.35
C ILE A 48 -14.22 -2.47 10.49
N THR A 49 -13.85 -1.20 10.32
CA THR A 49 -12.44 -0.78 10.32
C THR A 49 -12.23 0.53 11.07
N ASN A 50 -11.02 0.71 11.59
CA ASN A 50 -10.48 1.95 12.12
C ASN A 50 -9.38 2.55 11.22
N ASP A 51 -9.05 1.90 10.10
CA ASP A 51 -8.05 2.38 9.15
C ASP A 51 -8.58 3.54 8.30
N GLY A 52 -7.89 4.67 8.38
CA GLY A 52 -8.24 5.90 7.65
C GLY A 52 -8.17 5.75 6.14
N VAL A 53 -7.26 4.93 5.60
CA VAL A 53 -7.12 4.75 4.13
C VAL A 53 -8.28 3.93 3.60
N SER A 54 -8.62 2.83 4.26
CA SER A 54 -9.78 2.01 3.92
C SER A 54 -11.07 2.82 3.91
N ILE A 55 -11.28 3.66 4.94
CA ILE A 55 -12.46 4.53 5.01
C ILE A 55 -12.44 5.58 3.89
N ALA A 56 -11.30 6.24 3.68
CA ALA A 56 -11.17 7.28 2.66
C ALA A 56 -11.42 6.73 1.25
N LYS A 57 -10.99 5.50 0.94
CA LYS A 57 -11.19 4.85 -0.37
C LYS A 57 -12.68 4.68 -0.71
N GLU A 58 -13.51 4.32 0.28
CA GLU A 58 -14.94 4.04 0.08
C GLU A 58 -15.81 5.29 -0.09
N ILE A 59 -15.31 6.48 0.23
CA ILE A 59 -16.11 7.71 0.17
C ILE A 59 -16.18 8.21 -1.27
N ASP A 60 -17.30 7.96 -1.96
CA ASP A 60 -17.62 8.58 -3.25
C ASP A 60 -18.80 9.54 -3.11
N LEU A 61 -18.68 10.74 -3.70
CA LEU A 61 -19.66 11.82 -3.57
C LEU A 61 -20.28 12.14 -4.93
N ASP A 62 -21.59 12.40 -4.93
CA ASP A 62 -22.35 12.68 -6.17
C ASP A 62 -22.07 14.10 -6.70
N ASP A 63 -21.94 15.09 -5.82
CA ASP A 63 -21.65 16.47 -6.22
C ASP A 63 -20.22 16.56 -6.79
N PRO A 64 -20.04 17.05 -8.03
CA PRO A 64 -18.73 17.07 -8.68
C PRO A 64 -17.67 17.88 -7.93
N TRP A 65 -18.05 18.96 -7.24
CA TRP A 65 -17.11 19.82 -6.53
C TRP A 65 -16.71 19.21 -5.20
N GLU A 66 -17.67 18.65 -4.47
CA GLU A 66 -17.41 17.89 -3.25
C GLU A 66 -16.56 16.66 -3.54
N LYS A 67 -16.85 15.93 -4.62
CA LYS A 67 -16.05 14.79 -5.06
C LYS A 67 -14.59 15.17 -5.27
N ILE A 68 -14.30 16.27 -5.98
CA ILE A 68 -12.92 16.74 -6.15
C ILE A 68 -12.28 17.07 -4.80
N GLY A 69 -13.00 17.72 -3.88
CA GLY A 69 -12.52 18.02 -2.54
C GLY A 69 -12.15 16.77 -1.74
N ALA A 70 -12.98 15.73 -1.81
CA ALA A 70 -12.72 14.44 -1.17
C ALA A 70 -11.49 13.74 -1.79
N GLU A 71 -11.40 13.66 -3.13
CA GLU A 71 -10.28 13.03 -3.84
C GLU A 71 -8.92 13.69 -3.49
N LEU A 72 -8.89 15.01 -3.30
CA LEU A 72 -7.66 15.70 -2.87
C LEU A 72 -7.17 15.22 -1.51
N VAL A 73 -8.08 14.90 -0.57
CA VAL A 73 -7.70 14.39 0.75
C VAL A 73 -7.42 12.90 0.73
N LYS A 74 -8.09 12.13 -0.14
CA LYS A 74 -7.71 10.73 -0.38
C LYS A 74 -6.25 10.62 -0.82
N GLU A 75 -5.81 11.52 -1.69
CA GLU A 75 -4.41 11.55 -2.14
C GLU A 75 -3.43 11.86 -0.99
N VAL A 76 -3.80 12.73 -0.05
CA VAL A 76 -3.01 12.98 1.17
C VAL A 76 -2.88 11.72 2.01
N ALA A 77 -4.00 11.02 2.27
CA ALA A 77 -4.01 9.79 3.05
C ALA A 77 -3.19 8.69 2.36
N LYS A 78 -3.46 8.43 1.08
CA LYS A 78 -2.76 7.44 0.27
C LYS A 78 -1.26 7.71 0.21
N LYS A 79 -0.84 8.96 -0.03
CA LYS A 79 0.59 9.26 -0.15
C LYS A 79 1.33 9.12 1.18
N THR A 80 0.64 9.35 2.30
CA THR A 80 1.18 9.11 3.64
C THR A 80 1.38 7.61 3.88
N ASP A 81 0.38 6.80 3.52
CA ASP A 81 0.43 5.34 3.59
C ASP A 81 1.58 4.76 2.75
N ASP A 82 1.71 5.20 1.49
CA ASP A 82 2.77 4.74 0.58
C ASP A 82 4.20 5.01 1.11
N VAL A 83 4.38 6.05 1.94
CA VAL A 83 5.70 6.49 2.42
C VAL A 83 6.01 5.98 3.83
N ALA A 84 5.00 5.92 4.71
CA ALA A 84 5.19 5.65 6.12
C ALA A 84 4.44 4.40 6.62
N GLY A 85 3.40 3.94 5.91
CA GLY A 85 2.55 2.81 6.31
C GLY A 85 1.65 3.04 7.53
N ASP A 86 1.65 4.27 8.09
CA ASP A 86 0.80 4.70 9.21
C ASP A 86 0.65 6.24 9.17
N GLY A 87 -0.24 6.79 10.00
CA GLY A 87 -0.43 8.24 10.17
C GLY A 87 -1.44 8.87 9.22
N THR A 88 -2.21 8.04 8.50
CA THR A 88 -3.14 8.45 7.45
C THR A 88 -4.26 9.32 8.00
N THR A 89 -4.87 8.91 9.12
CA THR A 89 -5.88 9.72 9.85
C THR A 89 -5.29 11.04 10.35
N THR A 90 -4.06 11.04 10.86
CA THR A 90 -3.36 12.26 11.30
C THR A 90 -3.16 13.24 10.15
N ALA A 91 -2.70 12.74 9.00
CA ALA A 91 -2.51 13.54 7.79
C ALA A 91 -3.84 14.14 7.30
N THR A 92 -4.93 13.36 7.30
CA THR A 92 -6.27 13.83 6.94
C THR A 92 -6.77 14.95 7.86
N VAL A 93 -6.59 14.81 9.18
CA VAL A 93 -7.01 15.84 10.15
C VAL A 93 -6.20 17.13 9.98
N LEU A 94 -4.89 17.02 9.77
CA LEU A 94 -4.03 18.18 9.51
C LEU A 94 -4.40 18.88 8.20
N ALA A 95 -4.68 18.12 7.13
CA ALA A 95 -5.14 18.66 5.86
C ALA A 95 -6.45 19.44 6.00
N GLN A 96 -7.44 18.86 6.70
CA GLN A 96 -8.72 19.52 6.99
C GLN A 96 -8.50 20.85 7.73
N ALA A 97 -7.67 20.86 8.77
CA ALA A 97 -7.39 22.06 9.56
C ALA A 97 -6.69 23.16 8.73
N LEU A 98 -5.66 22.80 7.98
CA LEU A 98 -4.91 23.74 7.13
C LEU A 98 -5.78 24.36 6.04
N VAL A 99 -6.63 23.55 5.40
CA VAL A 99 -7.50 24.04 4.33
C VAL A 99 -8.60 24.93 4.88
N ARG A 100 -9.24 24.55 5.99
CA ARG A 100 -10.27 25.37 6.64
C ARG A 100 -9.74 26.75 7.02
N GLU A 101 -8.62 26.82 7.74
CA GLU A 101 -8.04 28.10 8.14
C GLU A 101 -7.45 28.87 6.94
N GLY A 102 -6.88 28.16 5.96
CA GLY A 102 -6.41 28.77 4.72
C GLY A 102 -7.54 29.45 3.94
N LEU A 103 -8.66 28.74 3.71
CA LEU A 103 -9.84 29.25 3.03
C LEU A 103 -10.46 30.43 3.77
N ARG A 104 -10.54 30.38 5.10
CA ARG A 104 -10.98 31.49 5.93
C ARG A 104 -10.14 32.75 5.72
N ASN A 105 -8.82 32.62 5.69
CA ASN A 105 -7.92 33.76 5.46
C ASN A 105 -8.02 34.30 4.02
N VAL A 106 -8.20 33.42 3.03
CA VAL A 106 -8.43 33.83 1.63
C VAL A 106 -9.76 34.58 1.49
N ALA A 107 -10.82 34.12 2.15
CA ALA A 107 -12.10 34.82 2.20
C ALA A 107 -11.99 36.20 2.86
N ALA A 108 -11.08 36.37 3.82
CA ALA A 108 -10.73 37.65 4.44
C ALA A 108 -9.84 38.56 3.54
N GLY A 109 -9.51 38.14 2.32
CA GLY A 109 -8.75 38.94 1.35
C GLY A 109 -7.25 38.70 1.36
N SER A 110 -6.75 37.70 2.11
CA SER A 110 -5.33 37.36 2.12
C SER A 110 -4.88 36.75 0.79
N ASN A 111 -3.63 37.03 0.39
CA ASN A 111 -3.05 36.44 -0.81
C ASN A 111 -2.78 34.94 -0.62
N PRO A 112 -3.43 34.03 -1.39
CA PRO A 112 -3.26 32.59 -1.24
C PRO A 112 -1.81 32.12 -1.44
N MET A 113 -1.06 32.78 -2.34
CA MET A 113 0.34 32.43 -2.61
C MET A 113 1.26 32.82 -1.45
N ALA A 114 0.93 33.89 -0.72
CA ALA A 114 1.67 34.28 0.47
C ALA A 114 1.39 33.31 1.63
N LEU A 115 0.13 32.91 1.82
CA LEU A 115 -0.27 31.90 2.80
C LEU A 115 0.45 30.57 2.57
N LYS A 116 0.44 30.07 1.32
CA LYS A 116 1.16 28.85 0.93
C LYS A 116 2.63 28.91 1.31
N ARG A 117 3.34 29.99 0.94
CA ARG A 117 4.75 30.16 1.29
C ARG A 117 4.99 30.20 2.80
N GLY A 118 4.05 30.79 3.56
CA GLY A 118 4.12 30.80 5.02
C GLY A 118 3.99 29.40 5.61
N ILE A 119 3.01 28.62 5.13
CA ILE A 119 2.82 27.22 5.53
C ILE A 119 4.05 26.39 5.20
N GLU A 120 4.59 26.50 3.97
CA GLU A 120 5.79 25.76 3.55
C GLU A 120 7.00 26.05 4.44
N LYS A 121 7.22 27.32 4.80
CA LYS A 121 8.29 27.70 5.72
C LYS A 121 8.08 27.12 7.11
N ALA A 122 6.87 27.22 7.66
CA ALA A 122 6.57 26.68 8.98
C ALA A 122 6.74 25.15 9.02
N VAL A 123 6.29 24.44 7.98
CA VAL A 123 6.46 22.99 7.86
C VAL A 123 7.95 22.62 7.82
N ALA A 124 8.78 23.35 7.06
CA ALA A 124 10.21 23.08 6.99
C ALA A 124 10.91 23.21 8.36
N GLU A 125 10.61 24.27 9.11
CA GLU A 125 11.17 24.48 10.46
C GLU A 125 10.67 23.41 11.45
N ILE A 126 9.37 23.07 11.41
CA ILE A 126 8.80 22.03 12.27
C ILE A 126 9.44 20.67 11.98
N VAL A 127 9.63 20.31 10.70
CA VAL A 127 10.27 19.05 10.33
C VAL A 127 11.71 18.99 10.82
N ALA A 128 12.46 20.09 10.72
CA ALA A 128 13.82 20.17 11.24
C ALA A 128 13.86 19.96 12.77
N GLU A 129 12.92 20.56 13.50
CA GLU A 129 12.82 20.39 14.95
C GLU A 129 12.36 18.98 15.34
N LEU A 130 11.42 18.38 14.62
CA LEU A 130 11.01 17.00 14.88
C LEU A 130 12.19 16.02 14.70
N LEU A 131 13.03 16.24 13.69
CA LEU A 131 14.25 15.45 13.49
C LEU A 131 15.30 15.69 14.58
N SER A 132 15.41 16.92 15.09
CA SER A 132 16.34 17.24 16.19
C SER A 132 15.93 16.57 17.52
N MET A 133 14.62 16.41 17.73
CA MET A 133 14.04 15.76 18.90
C MET A 133 13.97 14.22 18.78
N ALA A 134 14.18 13.68 17.58
CA ALA A 134 14.04 12.25 17.32
C ALA A 134 15.05 11.42 18.12
N LYS A 135 14.59 10.29 18.66
CA LYS A 135 15.43 9.32 19.38
C LYS A 135 15.41 7.99 18.65
N SER A 136 16.57 7.35 18.56
CA SER A 136 16.67 6.02 17.96
C SER A 136 15.93 4.98 18.80
N VAL A 137 15.32 4.02 18.10
CA VAL A 137 14.64 2.86 18.68
C VAL A 137 15.58 1.67 18.51
N ASP A 138 16.21 1.27 19.62
CA ASP A 138 17.29 0.27 19.59
C ASP A 138 16.99 -0.97 20.42
N SER A 139 16.11 -0.85 21.41
CA SER A 139 15.74 -1.95 22.30
C SER A 139 14.49 -2.67 21.84
N LYS A 140 14.41 -3.96 22.14
CA LYS A 140 13.24 -4.81 21.88
C LYS A 140 11.98 -4.22 22.55
N GLU A 141 12.14 -3.66 23.74
CA GLU A 141 11.05 -3.02 24.50
C GLU A 141 10.51 -1.78 23.78
N GLN A 142 11.38 -0.95 23.20
CA GLN A 142 10.95 0.21 22.42
C GLN A 142 10.26 -0.19 21.11
N ILE A 143 10.73 -1.24 20.44
CA ILE A 143 10.10 -1.81 19.25
C ILE A 143 8.71 -2.33 19.61
N ALA A 144 8.60 -3.14 20.67
CA ALA A 144 7.34 -3.68 21.15
C ALA A 144 6.34 -2.56 21.50
N ALA A 145 6.79 -1.53 22.22
CA ALA A 145 5.93 -0.39 22.56
C ALA A 145 5.43 0.36 21.32
N THR A 146 6.29 0.59 20.33
CA THR A 146 5.92 1.28 19.08
C THR A 146 4.90 0.47 18.28
N ALA A 147 5.16 -0.83 18.10
CA ALA A 147 4.26 -1.74 17.41
C ALA A 147 2.91 -1.89 18.15
N SER A 148 2.94 -1.96 19.48
CA SER A 148 1.72 -2.03 20.31
C SER A 148 0.83 -0.80 20.16
N ILE A 149 1.43 0.39 20.06
CA ILE A 149 0.68 1.63 19.88
C ILE A 149 0.02 1.65 18.50
N SER A 150 0.75 1.26 17.45
CA SER A 150 0.22 1.24 16.08
C SER A 150 -0.88 0.18 15.91
N ALA A 151 -0.68 -1.02 16.45
CA ALA A 151 -1.67 -2.11 16.41
C ALA A 151 -2.82 -1.95 17.40
N ALA A 152 -2.72 -1.02 18.36
CA ALA A 152 -3.60 -0.91 19.53
C ALA A 152 -3.72 -2.22 20.35
N ASP A 153 -2.70 -3.09 20.28
CA ASP A 153 -2.67 -4.41 20.92
C ASP A 153 -1.23 -4.75 21.39
N ALA A 154 -1.07 -4.99 22.69
CA ALA A 154 0.22 -5.32 23.29
C ALA A 154 0.77 -6.68 22.83
N THR A 155 -0.11 -7.66 22.61
CA THR A 155 0.26 -9.01 22.17
C THR A 155 0.86 -8.97 20.77
N ILE A 156 0.25 -8.19 19.87
CA ILE A 156 0.76 -8.00 18.51
C ILE A 156 2.12 -7.30 18.55
N GLY A 157 2.26 -6.25 19.37
CA GLY A 157 3.53 -5.53 19.50
C GLY A 157 4.67 -6.39 20.05
N GLU A 158 4.40 -7.21 21.06
CA GLU A 158 5.37 -8.19 21.59
C GLU A 158 5.80 -9.20 20.53
N MET A 159 4.84 -9.74 19.76
CA MET A 159 5.12 -10.71 18.70
C MET A 159 5.97 -10.11 17.57
N ILE A 160 5.68 -8.88 17.15
CA ILE A 160 6.49 -8.17 16.14
C ILE A 160 7.91 -7.95 16.66
N ALA A 161 8.06 -7.55 17.92
CA ALA A 161 9.38 -7.37 18.52
C ALA A 161 10.15 -8.69 18.64
N GLU A 162 9.48 -9.80 18.94
CA GLU A 162 10.10 -11.14 18.93
C GLU A 162 10.52 -11.55 17.51
N ALA A 163 9.67 -11.32 16.51
CA ALA A 163 10.00 -11.60 15.11
C ALA A 163 11.25 -10.84 14.68
N MET A 164 11.28 -9.52 14.88
CA MET A 164 12.42 -8.65 14.53
C MET A 164 13.71 -9.03 15.26
N ASP A 165 13.62 -9.51 16.50
CA ASP A 165 14.77 -9.98 17.29
C ASP A 165 15.37 -11.27 16.69
N LYS A 166 14.53 -12.18 16.18
CA LYS A 166 14.99 -13.42 15.54
C LYS A 166 15.53 -13.23 14.12
N VAL A 167 14.86 -12.42 13.29
CA VAL A 167 15.26 -12.20 11.89
C VAL A 167 16.26 -11.03 11.71
N GLY A 168 16.47 -10.24 12.76
CA GLY A 168 17.28 -9.01 12.73
C GLY A 168 16.51 -7.80 12.17
N LYS A 169 17.08 -6.59 12.36
CA LYS A 169 16.43 -5.32 11.95
C LYS A 169 16.14 -5.24 10.43
N GLU A 170 16.89 -5.95 9.61
CA GLU A 170 16.72 -6.01 8.14
C GLU A 170 16.08 -7.33 7.68
N GLY A 171 15.60 -8.16 8.61
CA GLY A 171 14.92 -9.41 8.28
C GLY A 171 13.55 -9.19 7.66
N VAL A 172 13.06 -10.24 6.99
CA VAL A 172 11.75 -10.20 6.32
C VAL A 172 10.70 -10.76 7.28
N ILE A 173 9.61 -10.03 7.45
CA ILE A 173 8.44 -10.48 8.21
C ILE A 173 7.25 -10.47 7.26
N THR A 174 6.51 -11.58 7.23
CA THR A 174 5.28 -11.76 6.48
C THR A 174 4.13 -12.06 7.44
N VAL A 175 2.91 -11.72 7.03
CA VAL A 175 1.68 -12.00 7.78
C VAL A 175 0.75 -12.81 6.88
N GLU A 176 0.37 -13.97 7.37
CA GLU A 176 -0.51 -14.93 6.69
C GLU A 176 -1.76 -15.20 7.53
N GLU A 177 -2.88 -15.49 6.86
CA GLU A 177 -4.11 -15.87 7.53
C GLU A 177 -4.02 -17.34 7.98
N SER A 178 -4.19 -17.57 9.29
CA SER A 178 -4.22 -18.92 9.83
C SER A 178 -5.64 -19.48 9.90
N ASN A 179 -5.76 -20.79 9.67
CA ASN A 179 -7.01 -21.53 9.91
C ASN A 179 -7.19 -21.92 11.39
N THR A 180 -6.21 -21.66 12.24
CA THR A 180 -6.24 -21.95 13.68
C THR A 180 -6.50 -20.68 14.50
N PHE A 181 -7.02 -20.86 15.71
CA PHE A 181 -7.18 -19.75 16.64
C PHE A 181 -5.84 -19.35 17.25
N GLY A 182 -5.61 -18.05 17.36
CA GLY A 182 -4.42 -17.47 17.97
C GLY A 182 -3.48 -16.86 16.94
N LEU A 183 -2.35 -16.36 17.43
CA LEU A 183 -1.26 -15.85 16.62
C LEU A 183 -0.08 -16.79 16.77
N GLU A 184 0.57 -17.14 15.67
CA GLU A 184 1.74 -18.00 15.64
C GLU A 184 2.89 -17.29 14.93
N LEU A 185 4.08 -17.41 15.49
CA LEU A 185 5.31 -16.90 14.89
C LEU A 185 6.14 -18.09 14.41
N GLU A 186 6.14 -18.32 13.11
CA GLU A 186 6.98 -19.31 12.46
C GLU A 186 8.21 -18.63 11.85
N LEU A 187 9.37 -19.25 12.00
CA LEU A 187 10.60 -18.80 11.37
C LEU A 187 10.94 -19.76 10.23
N THR A 188 10.76 -19.28 9.01
CA THR A 188 10.98 -20.07 7.80
C THR A 188 12.21 -19.56 7.05
N GLU A 189 12.87 -20.46 6.33
CA GLU A 189 13.86 -20.06 5.35
C GLU A 189 13.15 -19.46 4.13
N GLY A 190 13.58 -18.28 3.71
CA GLY A 190 12.94 -17.55 2.63
C GLY A 190 13.82 -16.44 2.08
N MET A 191 13.39 -15.86 0.97
CA MET A 191 14.11 -14.77 0.32
C MET A 191 13.16 -13.68 -0.14
N ARG A 192 13.57 -12.42 0.05
CA ARG A 192 12.93 -11.23 -0.53
C ARG A 192 13.94 -10.47 -1.38
N PHE A 193 13.46 -9.93 -2.51
CA PHE A 193 14.25 -9.05 -3.35
C PHE A 193 13.37 -7.95 -3.97
N ASP A 194 13.97 -6.81 -4.31
CA ASP A 194 13.26 -5.60 -4.74
C ASP A 194 12.81 -5.64 -6.21
N LYS A 195 11.91 -6.57 -6.53
CA LYS A 195 11.26 -6.68 -7.84
C LYS A 195 9.78 -7.04 -7.67
N GLY A 196 8.91 -6.16 -8.17
CA GLY A 196 7.48 -6.42 -8.25
C GLY A 196 7.07 -7.20 -9.50
N TYR A 197 5.78 -7.54 -9.57
CA TYR A 197 5.16 -8.12 -10.76
C TYR A 197 5.31 -7.20 -11.98
N ILE A 198 5.60 -7.79 -13.15
CA ILE A 198 5.78 -7.03 -14.40
C ILE A 198 4.46 -6.43 -14.90
N SER A 199 3.34 -7.03 -14.52
CA SER A 199 2.01 -6.58 -14.91
C SER A 199 1.05 -6.56 -13.70
N PRO A 200 0.27 -5.49 -13.50
CA PRO A 200 -0.73 -5.43 -12.42
C PRO A 200 -1.85 -6.46 -12.60
N TYR A 201 -2.01 -7.06 -13.78
CA TYR A 201 -2.96 -8.14 -14.01
C TYR A 201 -2.58 -9.46 -13.32
N PHE A 202 -1.38 -9.56 -12.73
CA PHE A 202 -1.00 -10.71 -11.91
C PHE A 202 -1.49 -10.63 -10.46
N VAL A 203 -2.01 -9.48 -10.02
CA VAL A 203 -2.58 -9.29 -8.68
C VAL A 203 -3.69 -10.31 -8.45
N THR A 204 -3.61 -11.02 -7.32
CA THR A 204 -4.61 -11.98 -6.86
C THR A 204 -5.38 -11.45 -5.66
N ASP A 205 -4.73 -10.65 -4.82
CA ASP A 205 -5.36 -9.92 -3.73
C ASP A 205 -5.53 -8.45 -4.14
N GLN A 206 -6.76 -8.06 -4.47
CA GLN A 206 -7.05 -6.70 -4.93
C GLN A 206 -7.05 -5.68 -3.78
N ASP A 207 -7.21 -6.12 -2.54
CA ASP A 207 -7.24 -5.23 -1.38
C ASP A 207 -5.81 -4.83 -0.99
N ARG A 208 -4.91 -5.82 -0.94
CA ARG A 208 -3.48 -5.62 -0.64
C ARG A 208 -2.63 -5.27 -1.86
N MET A 209 -3.18 -5.41 -3.07
CA MET A 209 -2.45 -5.28 -4.34
C MET A 209 -1.25 -6.24 -4.43
N GLU A 210 -1.46 -7.48 -4.01
CA GLU A 210 -0.44 -8.53 -3.95
C GLU A 210 -0.70 -9.68 -4.93
N ALA A 211 0.37 -10.36 -5.35
CA ALA A 211 0.30 -11.57 -6.15
C ALA A 211 0.70 -12.78 -5.29
N VAL A 212 -0.30 -13.39 -4.66
CA VAL A 212 -0.19 -14.54 -3.75
C VAL A 212 -0.31 -15.83 -4.55
N LEU A 213 0.71 -16.68 -4.48
CA LEU A 213 0.76 -17.98 -5.16
C LEU A 213 1.09 -19.08 -4.15
N GLU A 214 0.09 -19.86 -3.75
CA GLU A 214 0.24 -20.99 -2.84
C GLU A 214 0.80 -22.23 -3.57
N ASP A 215 1.77 -22.93 -2.95
CA ASP A 215 2.38 -24.18 -3.45
C ASP A 215 2.75 -24.11 -4.94
N ALA A 216 3.41 -23.01 -5.32
CA ALA A 216 3.74 -22.71 -6.71
C ALA A 216 5.06 -23.34 -7.14
N TYR A 217 5.15 -23.72 -8.42
CA TYR A 217 6.45 -23.94 -9.05
C TYR A 217 7.14 -22.60 -9.31
N ILE A 218 8.48 -22.59 -9.23
CA ILE A 218 9.29 -21.42 -9.55
C ILE A 218 10.14 -21.73 -10.78
N LEU A 219 9.90 -21.01 -11.88
CA LEU A 219 10.74 -21.04 -13.07
C LEU A 219 11.82 -19.94 -12.96
N ILE A 220 13.07 -20.35 -12.96
CA ILE A 220 14.24 -19.46 -12.91
C ILE A 220 14.93 -19.48 -14.27
N ALA A 221 14.96 -18.33 -14.96
CA ALA A 221 15.54 -18.20 -16.28
C ALA A 221 16.54 -17.04 -16.34
N ASN A 222 17.82 -17.33 -16.56
CA ASN A 222 18.84 -16.29 -16.78
C ASN A 222 18.87 -15.79 -18.25
N SER A 223 17.70 -15.50 -18.82
CA SER A 223 17.53 -14.96 -20.16
C SER A 223 16.26 -14.12 -20.25
N LYS A 224 16.16 -13.30 -21.30
CA LYS A 224 14.90 -12.64 -21.65
C LYS A 224 13.95 -13.62 -22.32
N ILE A 225 12.68 -13.55 -21.95
CA ILE A 225 11.61 -14.38 -22.51
C ILE A 225 10.66 -13.47 -23.27
N SER A 226 10.76 -13.46 -24.59
CA SER A 226 9.90 -12.69 -25.48
C SER A 226 8.92 -13.57 -26.27
N ASN A 227 9.29 -14.83 -26.51
CA ASN A 227 8.53 -15.79 -27.29
C ASN A 227 7.80 -16.79 -26.39
N ILE A 228 6.50 -16.96 -26.60
CA ILE A 228 5.70 -17.91 -25.82
C ILE A 228 6.14 -19.36 -26.05
N LYS A 229 6.67 -19.70 -27.23
CA LYS A 229 7.10 -21.07 -27.58
C LYS A 229 8.15 -21.63 -26.62
N ASP A 230 8.99 -20.75 -26.06
CA ASP A 230 10.03 -21.15 -25.10
C ASP A 230 9.42 -21.57 -23.75
N LEU A 231 8.24 -21.05 -23.43
CA LEU A 231 7.50 -21.37 -22.20
C LEU A 231 6.51 -22.53 -22.37
N VAL A 232 5.96 -22.75 -23.57
CA VAL A 232 4.90 -23.76 -23.80
C VAL A 232 5.20 -25.13 -23.16
N PRO A 233 6.38 -25.74 -23.34
CA PRO A 233 6.66 -27.07 -22.78
C PRO A 233 6.65 -27.10 -21.25
N ILE A 234 6.99 -25.98 -20.61
CA ILE A 234 7.00 -25.84 -19.15
C ILE A 234 5.57 -25.57 -18.66
N LEU A 235 4.86 -24.65 -19.32
CA LEU A 235 3.49 -24.30 -19.00
C LEU A 235 2.57 -25.53 -19.06
N GLU A 236 2.68 -26.36 -20.09
CA GLU A 236 1.88 -27.59 -20.22
C GLU A 236 2.07 -28.53 -19.04
N LYS A 237 3.32 -28.73 -18.60
CA LYS A 237 3.63 -29.60 -17.45
C LYS A 237 3.12 -29.03 -16.14
N VAL A 238 3.28 -27.72 -15.92
CA VAL A 238 2.81 -27.08 -14.68
C VAL A 238 1.28 -27.06 -14.66
N MET A 239 0.62 -26.78 -15.78
CA MET A 239 -0.84 -26.83 -15.89
C MET A 239 -1.40 -28.23 -15.58
N GLN A 240 -0.72 -29.30 -16.01
CA GLN A 240 -1.13 -30.68 -15.68
C GLN A 240 -1.09 -30.98 -14.17
N SER A 241 -0.19 -30.33 -13.42
CA SER A 241 -0.11 -30.49 -11.97
C SER A 241 -1.19 -29.71 -11.20
N GLY A 242 -1.89 -28.78 -11.88
CA GLY A 242 -2.85 -27.88 -11.26
C GLY A 242 -2.24 -26.80 -10.35
N LYS A 243 -0.91 -26.76 -10.21
CA LYS A 243 -0.20 -25.79 -9.36
C LYS A 243 0.05 -24.45 -10.06
N PRO A 244 0.17 -23.33 -9.32
CA PRO A 244 0.57 -22.05 -9.90
C PRO A 244 2.04 -22.03 -10.35
N LEU A 245 2.42 -20.99 -11.12
CA LEU A 245 3.79 -20.75 -11.56
C LEU A 245 4.27 -19.32 -11.28
N ALA A 246 5.35 -19.18 -10.51
CA ALA A 246 6.13 -17.97 -10.43
C ALA A 246 7.25 -18.00 -11.48
N ILE A 247 7.40 -16.94 -12.27
CA ILE A 247 8.45 -16.83 -13.30
C ILE A 247 9.41 -15.71 -12.91
N ILE A 248 10.68 -16.05 -12.72
CA ILE A 248 11.78 -15.12 -12.45
C ILE A 248 12.74 -15.17 -13.65
N ALA A 249 12.74 -14.12 -14.46
CA ALA A 249 13.61 -14.04 -15.64
C ALA A 249 14.33 -12.70 -15.77
N GLU A 250 15.34 -12.57 -16.63
CA GLU A 250 15.97 -11.26 -16.89
C GLU A 250 14.91 -10.21 -17.26
N ASP A 251 14.03 -10.58 -18.17
CA ASP A 251 12.82 -9.83 -18.52
C ASP A 251 11.79 -10.76 -19.14
N ILE A 252 10.51 -10.40 -19.02
CA ILE A 252 9.40 -11.08 -19.72
C ILE A 252 8.64 -10.01 -20.49
N GLU A 253 8.66 -10.09 -21.82
CA GLU A 253 8.15 -9.04 -22.70
C GLU A 253 7.40 -9.62 -23.91
N GLY A 254 6.83 -8.73 -24.72
CA GLY A 254 6.22 -9.08 -26.00
C GLY A 254 5.08 -10.09 -25.89
N GLU A 255 5.09 -11.07 -26.79
CA GLU A 255 4.05 -12.09 -26.94
C GLU A 255 3.96 -13.00 -25.70
N ALA A 256 5.10 -13.33 -25.09
CA ALA A 256 5.14 -14.14 -23.88
C ALA A 256 4.35 -13.49 -22.73
N LEU A 257 4.63 -12.21 -22.43
CA LEU A 257 3.92 -11.48 -21.38
C LEU A 257 2.43 -11.36 -21.67
N ALA A 258 2.08 -10.96 -22.90
CA ALA A 258 0.68 -10.81 -23.29
C ALA A 258 -0.12 -12.11 -23.11
N THR A 259 0.48 -13.24 -23.50
CA THR A 259 -0.16 -14.55 -23.38
C THR A 259 -0.33 -14.98 -21.92
N LEU A 260 0.68 -14.76 -21.07
CA LEU A 260 0.57 -15.04 -19.63
C LEU A 260 -0.56 -14.22 -18.97
N VAL A 261 -0.64 -12.92 -19.29
CA VAL A 261 -1.67 -12.03 -18.78
C VAL A 261 -3.06 -12.47 -19.23
N VAL A 262 -3.25 -12.77 -20.52
CA VAL A 262 -4.56 -13.20 -21.05
C VAL A 262 -5.01 -14.52 -20.43
N ASN A 263 -4.10 -15.48 -20.27
CA ASN A 263 -4.44 -16.77 -19.63
C ASN A 263 -4.75 -16.63 -18.14
N LYS A 264 -4.07 -15.72 -17.43
CA LYS A 264 -4.38 -15.37 -16.04
C LYS A 264 -5.76 -14.75 -15.91
N ILE A 265 -6.09 -13.76 -16.74
CA ILE A 265 -7.41 -13.09 -16.73
C ILE A 265 -8.54 -14.09 -17.02
N ARG A 266 -8.31 -15.04 -17.93
CA ARG A 266 -9.28 -16.09 -18.27
C ARG A 266 -9.39 -17.19 -17.21
N GLY A 267 -8.58 -17.14 -16.15
CA GLY A 267 -8.56 -18.17 -15.10
C GLY A 267 -8.01 -19.52 -15.55
N ILE A 268 -7.40 -19.60 -16.73
CA ILE A 268 -6.88 -20.84 -17.32
C ILE A 268 -5.58 -21.26 -16.60
N PHE A 269 -4.78 -20.27 -16.20
CA PHE A 269 -3.48 -20.50 -15.60
C PHE A 269 -3.15 -19.45 -14.54
N ARG A 270 -2.78 -19.89 -13.33
CA ARG A 270 -2.34 -18.99 -12.26
C ARG A 270 -0.83 -18.80 -12.35
N ALA A 271 -0.41 -17.62 -12.80
CA ALA A 271 0.99 -17.26 -12.80
C ALA A 271 1.22 -15.80 -12.44
N ALA A 272 2.43 -15.52 -11.98
CA ALA A 272 2.97 -14.18 -11.82
C ALA A 272 4.41 -14.17 -12.36
N ALA A 273 4.79 -13.08 -13.03
CA ALA A 273 6.13 -12.92 -13.58
C ALA A 273 6.80 -11.69 -12.97
N VAL A 274 8.04 -11.86 -12.54
CA VAL A 274 8.90 -10.82 -11.97
C VAL A 274 10.24 -10.80 -12.70
N LYS A 275 10.89 -9.64 -12.73
CA LYS A 275 12.26 -9.56 -13.24
C LYS A 275 13.22 -10.10 -12.19
N ALA A 276 14.33 -10.67 -12.63
CA ALA A 276 15.40 -11.11 -11.77
C ALA A 276 16.06 -9.92 -11.05
N PRO A 277 16.49 -10.08 -9.79
CA PRO A 277 17.24 -9.07 -9.06
C PRO A 277 18.69 -8.96 -9.55
N GLY A 278 19.26 -7.76 -9.45
CA GLY A 278 20.64 -7.49 -9.89
C GLY A 278 20.83 -7.42 -11.41
N PHE A 279 22.09 -7.27 -11.84
CA PHE A 279 22.50 -7.17 -13.24
C PHE A 279 23.81 -7.94 -13.48
N GLY A 280 24.08 -8.30 -14.75
CA GLY A 280 25.32 -8.96 -15.14
C GLY A 280 25.58 -10.28 -14.39
N ASP A 281 26.82 -10.52 -13.98
CA ASP A 281 27.19 -11.75 -13.26
C ASP A 281 26.61 -11.82 -11.84
N ARG A 282 26.33 -10.67 -11.22
CA ARG A 282 25.63 -10.63 -9.92
C ARG A 282 24.23 -11.22 -10.03
N ARG A 283 23.50 -10.94 -11.12
CA ARG A 283 22.18 -11.55 -11.38
C ARG A 283 22.27 -13.07 -11.44
N LYS A 284 23.27 -13.61 -12.14
CA LYS A 284 23.47 -15.07 -12.24
C LYS A 284 23.67 -15.71 -10.88
N SER A 285 24.48 -15.07 -10.03
CA SER A 285 24.76 -15.54 -8.68
C SER A 285 23.49 -15.52 -7.83
N ILE A 286 22.72 -14.43 -7.84
CA ILE A 286 21.47 -14.35 -7.07
C ILE A 286 20.42 -15.34 -7.58
N LEU A 287 20.30 -15.54 -8.90
CA LEU A 287 19.39 -16.57 -9.46
C LEU A 287 19.80 -17.98 -9.05
N GLN A 288 21.11 -18.22 -8.89
CA GLN A 288 21.60 -19.48 -8.36
C GLN A 288 21.24 -19.65 -6.88
N ASP A 289 21.33 -18.59 -6.08
CA ASP A 289 20.93 -18.61 -4.67
C ASP A 289 19.41 -18.91 -4.54
N ILE A 290 18.57 -18.28 -5.36
CA ILE A 290 17.13 -18.55 -5.43
C ILE A 290 16.84 -20.01 -5.84
N ALA A 291 17.69 -20.61 -6.68
CA ALA A 291 17.50 -21.99 -7.13
C ALA A 291 17.91 -23.04 -6.08
N ILE A 292 18.75 -22.67 -5.11
CA ILE A 292 19.25 -23.55 -4.05
C ILE A 292 18.31 -23.55 -2.84
N LEU A 293 17.74 -22.38 -2.53
CA LEU A 293 16.74 -22.19 -1.47
C LEU A 293 15.45 -22.97 -1.78
#